data_AF-A0A645DKF8-F1
#
_entry.id   AF-A0A645DKF8-F1
#
_cell.length_a   1.000
_cell.length_b   1.000
_cell.length_c   1.000
_cell.angle_alpha   90.00
_cell.angle_beta   90.00
_cell.angle_gamma   90.00
#
_symmetry.space_group_name_H-M   'P 1'
#
loop_
_entity.id
_entity.type
_entity.pdbx_description
1 polymer ?
#
loop_
_entity_poly.entity_id
_entity_poly.type
_entity_poly.pdbx_seq_one_letter_code
_entity_poly.pdbx_strand_id
1 'polypeptide(L)'
;MLSSFSALKTYLTKDIANYNGNSISKRQYFIKRGIYQLKLTKGLGVGGGASKAIFEKEKHSAASMHNFWVELLVEGGVLAGGGFILWYIWIAIKLYHLYHKSKKIPSILNSTIMYFSGSLCTSMIGFAFASVSTSSVIYVLPMWIMLSLAIATLNNSHSIKI
;
A
#
# COMPACT_ATOMS: atom_id res chain seq x y z
N MET A 1 -26.85 17.49 -8.61
CA MET A 1 -25.49 17.53 -8.04
C MET A 1 -25.53 16.79 -6.71
N LEU A 2 -25.09 15.53 -6.64
CA LEU A 2 -25.08 14.78 -5.37
C LEU A 2 -24.00 15.39 -4.47
N SER A 3 -24.39 15.91 -3.31
CA SER A 3 -23.44 16.46 -2.33
C SER A 3 -22.50 15.35 -1.85
N SER A 4 -21.21 15.64 -1.66
CA SER A 4 -20.20 14.65 -1.26
C SER A 4 -20.60 13.86 0.01
N PHE A 5 -21.36 14.48 0.90
CA PHE A 5 -21.95 13.84 2.08
C PHE A 5 -23.02 12.78 1.76
N SER A 6 -23.85 13.01 0.73
CA SER A 6 -24.84 12.02 0.28
C SER A 6 -24.17 10.80 -0.35
N ALA A 7 -23.05 10.99 -1.05
CA ALA A 7 -22.25 9.89 -1.59
C ALA A 7 -21.58 9.07 -0.48
N LEU A 8 -21.04 9.73 0.56
CA LEU A 8 -20.42 9.08 1.71
C LEU A 8 -21.43 8.30 2.55
N LYS A 9 -22.61 8.87 2.80
CA LYS A 9 -23.72 8.17 3.47
C LYS A 9 -24.15 6.93 2.68
N THR A 10 -24.31 7.06 1.35
CA THR A 10 -24.67 5.95 0.46
C THR A 10 -23.59 4.85 0.46
N TYR A 11 -22.31 5.22 0.49
CA TYR A 11 -21.20 4.27 0.60
C TYR A 11 -21.24 3.45 1.90
N LEU A 12 -21.65 4.08 3.01
CA LEU A 12 -21.69 3.46 4.34
C LEU A 12 -22.97 2.67 4.62
N THR A 13 -24.11 3.07 4.04
CA THR A 13 -25.43 2.47 4.36
C THR A 13 -25.99 1.51 3.32
N LYS A 14 -25.53 1.54 2.06
CA LYS A 14 -26.18 0.73 1.03
C LYS A 14 -25.70 -0.73 1.09
N ASP A 15 -26.61 -1.59 1.51
CA ASP A 15 -26.45 -3.04 1.46
C ASP A 15 -26.29 -3.53 0.01
N ILE A 16 -25.47 -4.57 -0.13
CA ILE A 16 -24.72 -4.99 -1.32
C ILE A 16 -25.61 -5.62 -2.42
N ALA A 17 -26.93 -5.60 -2.26
CA ALA A 17 -27.83 -6.40 -3.09
C ALA A 17 -28.22 -5.77 -4.44
N ASN A 18 -27.98 -4.48 -4.67
CA ASN A 18 -28.41 -3.82 -5.91
C ASN A 18 -27.24 -3.34 -6.78
N TYR A 19 -26.96 -4.16 -7.80
CA TYR A 19 -26.00 -3.97 -8.88
C TYR A 19 -26.43 -2.85 -9.84
N ASN A 20 -26.41 -1.60 -9.39
CA ASN A 20 -26.69 -0.44 -10.26
C ASN A 20 -25.38 0.18 -10.78
N GLY A 21 -24.65 -0.53 -11.66
CA GLY A 21 -23.72 0.00 -12.68
C GLY A 21 -22.54 0.93 -12.29
N ASN A 22 -22.53 1.54 -11.12
CA ASN A 22 -21.63 2.63 -10.73
C ASN A 22 -20.24 2.09 -10.34
N SER A 23 -19.19 2.81 -10.72
CA SER A 23 -17.78 2.44 -10.49
C SER A 23 -17.42 2.27 -9.01
N ILE A 24 -18.06 3.03 -8.12
CA ILE A 24 -17.86 2.96 -6.67
C ILE A 24 -18.40 1.65 -6.08
N SER A 25 -19.60 1.24 -6.48
CA SER A 25 -20.24 0.00 -6.03
C SER A 25 -19.44 -1.24 -6.47
N LYS A 26 -18.83 -1.19 -7.67
CA LYS A 26 -17.93 -2.25 -8.16
C LYS A 26 -16.68 -2.39 -7.28
N ARG A 27 -16.04 -1.29 -6.88
CA ARG A 27 -14.86 -1.33 -5.98
C ARG A 27 -15.20 -1.89 -4.61
N GLN A 28 -16.34 -1.51 -4.04
CA GLN A 28 -16.81 -2.08 -2.77
C GLN A 28 -17.05 -3.59 -2.87
N TYR A 29 -17.66 -4.04 -3.97
CA TYR A 29 -17.87 -5.47 -4.22
C TYR A 29 -16.53 -6.22 -4.28
N PHE A 30 -15.56 -5.74 -5.06
CA PHE A 30 -14.26 -6.42 -5.17
C PHE A 30 -13.49 -6.46 -3.86
N ILE A 31 -13.49 -5.38 -3.07
CA ILE A 31 -12.84 -5.35 -1.74
C ILE A 31 -13.52 -6.37 -0.80
N LYS A 32 -14.86 -6.36 -0.71
CA LYS A 32 -15.59 -7.30 0.16
C LYS A 32 -15.40 -8.75 -0.28
N ARG A 33 -15.41 -9.01 -1.59
CA ARG A 33 -15.19 -10.34 -2.16
C ARG A 33 -13.75 -10.82 -1.93
N GLY A 34 -12.75 -9.94 -2.05
CA GLY A 34 -11.36 -10.23 -1.73
C GLY A 34 -11.17 -10.59 -0.25
N ILE A 35 -11.74 -9.79 0.66
CA ILE A 35 -11.71 -10.09 2.11
C ILE A 35 -12.42 -11.42 2.41
N TYR A 36 -13.53 -11.71 1.74
CA TYR A 36 -14.23 -12.99 1.88
C TYR A 36 -13.35 -14.17 1.44
N GLN A 37 -12.65 -14.06 0.31
CA GLN A 37 -11.71 -15.07 -0.14
C GLN A 37 -10.55 -15.26 0.85
N LEU A 38 -10.01 -14.17 1.41
CA LEU A 38 -8.98 -14.24 2.44
C LEU A 38 -9.46 -15.00 3.69
N LYS A 39 -10.73 -14.82 4.10
CA LYS A 39 -11.33 -15.59 5.20
C LYS A 39 -11.46 -17.07 4.85
N LEU A 40 -11.87 -17.38 3.62
CA LEU A 40 -11.98 -18.78 3.15
C LEU A 40 -10.64 -19.49 3.13
N THR A 41 -9.56 -18.80 2.76
CA THR A 41 -8.20 -19.36 2.78
C THR A 41 -7.54 -19.31 4.16
N LYS A 42 -8.31 -19.03 5.22
CA LYS A 42 -7.82 -18.88 6.60
C LYS A 42 -6.64 -17.91 6.74
N GLY A 43 -6.59 -16.90 5.86
CA GLY A 43 -5.53 -15.90 5.86
C GLY A 43 -4.25 -16.29 5.10
N LEU A 44 -4.21 -17.44 4.42
CA LEU A 44 -3.06 -17.82 3.58
C LEU A 44 -2.97 -17.01 2.27
N GLY A 45 -4.07 -16.34 1.88
CA GLY A 45 -4.17 -15.63 0.61
C GLY A 45 -4.63 -16.53 -0.52
N VAL A 46 -4.96 -15.93 -1.67
CA VAL A 46 -5.41 -16.66 -2.87
C VAL A 46 -4.29 -16.93 -3.88
N GLY A 47 -3.09 -16.37 -3.67
CA GLY A 47 -1.98 -16.41 -4.61
C GLY A 47 -1.96 -15.20 -5.54
N GLY A 48 -0.76 -14.79 -5.95
CA GLY A 48 -0.53 -13.63 -6.84
C GLY A 48 -1.29 -13.77 -8.16
N GLY A 49 -2.15 -12.79 -8.48
CA GLY A 49 -2.96 -12.79 -9.70
C GLY A 49 -4.16 -13.76 -9.73
N ALA A 50 -4.33 -14.63 -8.73
CA ALA A 50 -5.48 -15.54 -8.66
C ALA A 50 -6.80 -14.79 -8.42
N SER A 51 -6.74 -13.64 -7.75
CA SER A 51 -7.89 -12.76 -7.53
C SER A 51 -8.50 -12.31 -8.87
N LYS A 52 -7.65 -11.87 -9.82
CA LYS A 52 -8.05 -11.46 -11.17
C LYS A 52 -8.64 -12.62 -11.97
N ALA A 53 -8.03 -13.81 -11.89
CA ALA A 53 -8.54 -15.00 -12.57
C ALA A 53 -9.93 -15.43 -12.08
N ILE A 54 -10.24 -15.24 -10.79
CA ILE A 54 -11.57 -15.52 -10.24
C ILE A 54 -12.59 -14.50 -10.76
N PHE A 55 -12.22 -13.22 -10.82
CA PHE A 55 -13.14 -12.18 -11.29
C PHE A 55 -13.35 -12.17 -12.81
N GLU A 56 -12.34 -12.57 -13.59
CA GLU A 56 -12.47 -12.79 -15.04
C GLU A 56 -13.41 -13.96 -15.34
N LYS A 57 -13.35 -15.05 -14.53
CA LYS A 57 -14.33 -16.15 -14.59
C LYS A 57 -15.75 -15.72 -14.23
N GLU A 58 -15.92 -14.71 -13.36
CA GLU A 58 -17.21 -14.09 -13.03
C GLU A 58 -17.70 -13.07 -14.09
N LYS A 59 -17.10 -13.02 -15.30
CA LYS A 59 -17.43 -12.11 -16.42
C LYS A 59 -17.29 -10.61 -16.11
N HIS A 60 -16.49 -10.24 -15.12
CA HIS A 60 -16.19 -8.84 -14.83
C HIS A 60 -14.91 -8.42 -15.57
N SER A 61 -15.05 -7.70 -16.68
CA SER A 61 -13.98 -7.36 -17.64
C SER A 61 -12.88 -6.42 -17.14
N ALA A 62 -12.98 -5.88 -15.93
CA ALA A 62 -11.95 -5.04 -15.32
C ALA A 62 -12.10 -5.08 -13.79
N ALA A 63 -11.60 -6.15 -13.19
CA ALA A 63 -11.81 -6.43 -11.77
C ALA A 63 -10.55 -6.16 -10.94
N SER A 64 -10.21 -4.89 -10.86
CA SER A 64 -9.17 -4.43 -9.94
C SER A 64 -9.82 -3.89 -8.66
N MET A 65 -9.33 -4.32 -7.50
CA MET A 65 -9.74 -3.75 -6.21
C MET A 65 -9.32 -2.27 -6.07
N HIS A 66 -8.41 -1.79 -6.92
CA HIS A 66 -7.91 -0.40 -6.91
C HIS A 66 -7.38 0.05 -5.54
N ASN A 67 -6.88 -0.89 -4.73
CA ASN A 67 -6.23 -0.60 -3.46
C ASN A 67 -5.07 -1.58 -3.28
N PHE A 68 -3.85 -1.08 -3.42
CA PHE A 68 -2.63 -1.88 -3.38
C PHE A 68 -2.49 -2.68 -2.07
N TRP A 69 -2.83 -2.08 -0.93
CA TRP A 69 -2.69 -2.73 0.37
C TRP A 69 -3.63 -3.91 0.54
N VAL A 70 -4.88 -3.76 0.06
CA VAL A 70 -5.87 -4.86 0.09
C VAL A 70 -5.51 -5.94 -0.92
N GLU A 71 -5.06 -5.57 -2.12
CA GLU A 71 -4.56 -6.51 -3.13
C GLU A 71 -3.42 -7.37 -2.56
N LEU A 72 -2.46 -6.73 -1.87
CA LEU A 72 -1.34 -7.42 -1.25
C LEU A 72 -1.78 -8.39 -0.13
N LEU A 73 -2.75 -8.00 0.70
CA LEU A 73 -3.29 -8.86 1.77
C LEU A 73 -4.11 -10.02 1.22
N VAL A 74 -4.88 -9.81 0.17
CA VAL A 74 -5.73 -10.86 -0.41
C VAL A 74 -4.88 -11.85 -1.21
N GLU A 75 -3.91 -11.37 -2.00
CA GLU A 75 -3.08 -12.22 -2.84
C GLU A 75 -1.95 -12.90 -2.06
N GLY A 76 -1.22 -12.14 -1.24
CA GLY A 76 -0.12 -12.64 -0.41
C GLY A 76 -0.55 -13.23 0.93
N GLY A 77 -1.82 -13.08 1.31
CA GLY A 77 -2.31 -13.49 2.62
C GLY A 77 -1.89 -12.54 3.74
N VAL A 78 -2.35 -12.86 4.95
CA VAL A 78 -2.07 -12.07 6.15
C VAL A 78 -0.58 -12.11 6.50
N LEU A 79 0.08 -13.25 6.29
CA LEU A 79 1.50 -13.40 6.62
C LEU A 79 2.39 -12.63 5.64
N ALA A 80 2.29 -12.86 4.33
CA ALA A 80 3.18 -12.18 3.38
C ALA A 80 2.77 -10.71 3.18
N GLY A 81 1.47 -10.43 3.00
CA GLY A 81 0.99 -9.07 2.81
C GLY A 81 1.08 -8.22 4.08
N GLY A 82 0.70 -8.78 5.23
CA GLY A 82 0.86 -8.11 6.52
C GLY A 82 2.34 -7.92 6.88
N GLY A 83 3.17 -8.93 6.64
CA GLY A 83 4.61 -8.82 6.84
C GLY A 83 5.25 -7.71 6.01
N PHE A 84 4.86 -7.59 4.73
CA PHE A 84 5.33 -6.51 3.87
C PHE A 84 4.88 -5.13 4.35
N ILE A 85 3.61 -4.99 4.77
CA ILE A 85 3.09 -3.72 5.33
C ILE A 85 3.86 -3.32 6.58
N LEU A 86 4.08 -4.25 7.51
CA LEU A 86 4.83 -4.01 8.73
C LEU A 86 6.27 -3.61 8.43
N TRP A 87 6.92 -4.33 7.50
CA TRP A 87 8.28 -4.02 7.06
C TRP A 87 8.38 -2.63 6.40
N TYR A 88 7.42 -2.28 5.55
CA TYR A 88 7.34 -0.97 4.91
C TYR A 88 7.23 0.16 5.94
N ILE A 89 6.31 0.02 6.91
CA ILE A 89 6.13 0.98 8.01
C ILE A 89 7.40 1.08 8.85
N TRP A 90 8.03 -0.06 9.15
CA TRP A 90 9.28 -0.09 9.92
C TRP A 90 10.41 0.69 9.24
N ILE A 91 10.58 0.56 7.92
CA ILE A 91 11.57 1.36 7.16
C ILE A 91 11.26 2.86 7.27
N ALA A 92 9.99 3.26 7.08
CA ALA A 92 9.61 4.67 7.17
C ALA A 92 9.91 5.26 8.56
N ILE A 93 9.59 4.52 9.63
CA ILE A 93 9.90 4.92 11.02
C ILE A 93 11.42 5.02 11.23
N LYS A 94 12.21 4.09 10.69
CA LYS A 94 13.67 4.13 10.80
C LYS A 94 14.27 5.34 10.08
N LEU A 95 13.78 5.68 8.89
CA LEU A 95 14.20 6.87 8.16
C LEU A 95 13.83 8.15 8.92
N TYR A 96 12.64 8.20 9.52
CA TYR A 96 12.22 9.33 10.36
C TYR A 96 13.15 9.53 11.57
N HIS A 97 13.47 8.46 12.30
CA HIS A 97 14.42 8.54 13.40
C HIS A 97 15.82 8.95 12.94
N LEU A 98 16.28 8.43 11.80
CA LEU A 98 17.58 8.78 11.23
C LEU A 98 17.65 10.27 10.88
N TYR A 99 16.61 10.83 10.26
CA TYR A 99 16.51 12.26 9.96
C TYR A 99 16.70 13.12 11.22
N HIS A 100 15.98 12.79 12.31
CA HIS A 100 16.08 13.51 13.57
C HIS A 100 17.44 13.33 14.27
N LYS A 101 18.09 12.18 14.10
CA LYS A 101 19.43 11.94 14.65
C LYS A 101 20.49 12.75 13.93
N SER A 102 20.50 12.71 12.59
CA SER A 102 21.46 13.44 11.76
C SER A 102 21.36 14.95 11.92
N LYS A 103 20.16 15.48 12.25
CA LYS A 103 19.96 16.91 12.55
C LYS A 103 20.75 17.40 13.78
N LYS A 104 21.06 16.52 14.74
CA LYS A 104 21.74 16.89 16.00
C LYS A 104 23.25 17.04 15.88
N ILE A 105 23.88 16.46 14.84
CA ILE A 105 25.33 16.42 14.68
C ILE A 105 25.69 17.17 13.38
N PRO A 106 26.14 18.43 13.45
CA PRO A 106 26.48 19.18 12.25
C PRO A 106 27.76 18.63 11.61
N SER A 107 27.60 17.94 10.47
CA SER A 107 28.69 17.56 9.56
C SER A 107 28.16 17.52 8.13
N ILE A 108 29.04 17.71 7.14
CA ILE A 108 28.68 17.64 5.71
C ILE A 108 28.03 16.29 5.37
N LEU A 109 28.61 15.19 5.88
CA LEU A 109 28.10 13.83 5.68
C LEU A 109 26.71 13.64 6.31
N ASN A 110 26.48 14.21 7.50
CA ASN A 110 25.18 14.15 8.16
C ASN A 110 24.11 14.98 7.44
N SER A 111 24.49 16.09 6.81
CA SER A 111 23.56 16.90 6.00
C SER A 111 23.03 16.11 4.80
N THR A 112 23.89 15.34 4.11
CA THR A 112 23.49 14.46 3.02
C THR A 112 22.56 13.34 3.49
N ILE A 113 22.88 12.68 4.61
CA ILE A 113 22.05 11.61 5.17
C ILE A 113 20.70 12.16 5.65
N MET A 114 20.69 13.35 6.25
CA MET A 114 19.46 14.05 6.64
C MET A 114 18.57 14.33 5.42
N TYR A 115 19.15 14.82 4.32
CA TYR A 115 18.39 15.09 3.10
C TYR A 115 17.76 13.81 2.51
N PHE A 116 18.55 12.74 2.36
CA PHE A 116 18.04 11.48 1.83
C PHE A 116 17.01 10.81 2.75
N SER A 117 17.26 10.77 4.07
CA SER A 117 16.32 10.19 5.02
C SER A 117 14.99 10.94 5.07
N GLY A 118 15.01 12.27 5.07
CA GLY A 118 13.79 13.10 5.05
C GLY A 118 13.00 12.98 3.74
N SER A 119 13.67 13.06 2.59
CA SER A 119 13.03 12.96 1.27
C SER A 119 12.44 11.58 1.00
N LEU A 120 13.15 10.51 1.38
CA LEU A 120 12.67 9.13 1.25
C LEU A 120 11.52 8.84 2.22
N CYS A 121 11.60 9.30 3.48
CA CYS A 121 10.51 9.17 4.43
C CYS A 121 9.22 9.84 3.92
N THR A 122 9.34 11.07 3.42
CA THR A 122 8.20 11.82 2.88
C THR A 122 7.63 11.14 1.63
N SER A 123 8.50 10.68 0.73
CA SER A 123 8.10 9.93 -0.46
C SER A 123 7.36 8.64 -0.11
N MET A 124 7.81 7.90 0.90
CA MET A 124 7.15 6.68 1.36
C MET A 124 5.76 6.96 1.95
N ILE A 125 5.62 8.00 2.77
CA ILE A 125 4.31 8.39 3.32
C ILE A 125 3.38 8.80 2.18
N GLY A 126 3.84 9.64 1.24
CA GLY A 126 3.06 10.05 0.07
C GLY A 126 2.62 8.86 -0.80
N PHE A 127 3.54 7.91 -1.03
CA PHE A 127 3.24 6.66 -1.74
C PHE A 127 2.18 5.83 -1.01
N ALA A 128 2.22 5.75 0.33
CA ALA A 128 1.26 4.97 1.09
C ALA A 128 -0.19 5.45 0.90
N PHE A 129 -0.40 6.77 0.79
CA PHE A 129 -1.71 7.34 0.47
C PHE A 129 -2.05 7.23 -1.03
N ALA A 130 -1.09 7.47 -1.92
CA ALA A 130 -1.32 7.40 -3.37
C ALA A 130 -1.69 5.98 -3.82
N SER A 131 -1.08 4.96 -3.22
CA SER A 131 -1.28 3.54 -3.52
C SER A 131 -2.65 2.99 -3.08
N VAL A 132 -3.45 3.77 -2.34
CA VAL A 132 -4.85 3.42 -2.01
C VAL A 132 -5.76 3.48 -3.23
N SER A 133 -5.37 4.22 -4.29
CA SER A 133 -6.17 4.41 -5.50
C SER A 133 -5.68 3.56 -6.69
N THR A 134 -4.40 3.19 -6.67
CA THR A 134 -3.77 2.41 -7.73
C THR A 134 -3.76 0.92 -7.37
N SER A 135 -3.81 0.10 -8.40
CA SER A 135 -3.66 -1.35 -8.28
C SER A 135 -2.39 -1.83 -8.96
N SER A 136 -1.90 -2.99 -8.52
CA SER A 136 -0.77 -3.68 -9.15
C SER A 136 0.52 -2.86 -9.19
N VAL A 137 0.73 -2.02 -8.18
CA VAL A 137 1.95 -1.19 -8.03
C VAL A 137 3.20 -2.04 -7.78
N ILE A 138 3.03 -3.32 -7.41
CA ILE A 138 4.13 -4.27 -7.24
C ILE A 138 4.94 -4.50 -8.53
N TYR A 139 4.36 -4.24 -9.71
CA TYR A 139 5.06 -4.35 -11.00
C TYR A 139 5.72 -3.02 -11.43
N VAL A 140 5.56 -1.96 -10.65
CA VAL A 140 6.04 -0.61 -10.98
C VAL A 140 7.43 -0.40 -10.41
N LEU A 141 8.43 -0.35 -11.29
CA LEU A 141 9.85 -0.19 -10.95
C LEU A 141 10.15 0.98 -9.98
N PRO A 142 9.56 2.19 -10.15
CA PRO A 142 9.74 3.29 -9.20
C PRO A 142 9.55 2.95 -7.71
N MET A 143 8.61 2.06 -7.38
CA MET A 143 8.39 1.63 -6.00
C MET A 143 9.63 0.92 -5.44
N TRP A 144 10.20 0.01 -6.22
CA TRP A 144 11.36 -0.78 -5.85
C TRP A 144 12.63 0.06 -5.75
N ILE A 145 12.79 1.04 -6.63
CA ILE A 145 13.91 2.00 -6.55
C ILE A 145 13.83 2.79 -5.25
N MET A 146 12.65 3.33 -4.91
CA MET A 146 12.45 4.07 -3.66
C MET A 146 12.78 3.21 -2.43
N LEU A 147 12.29 1.97 -2.37
CA LEU A 147 12.59 1.04 -1.28
C LEU A 147 14.08 0.68 -1.20
N SER A 148 14.72 0.46 -2.34
CA SER A 148 16.15 0.14 -2.39
C SER A 148 17.00 1.30 -1.88
N LEU A 149 16.68 2.53 -2.28
CA LEU A 149 17.35 3.74 -1.78
C LEU A 149 17.12 3.96 -0.29
N ALA A 150 15.92 3.68 0.22
CA ALA A 150 15.61 3.72 1.64
C ALA A 150 16.51 2.77 2.45
N ILE A 151 16.61 1.51 2.02
CA ILE A 151 17.46 0.50 2.68
C ILE A 151 18.94 0.88 2.59
N ALA A 152 19.41 1.32 1.42
CA ALA A 152 20.79 1.75 1.22
C ALA A 152 21.16 2.93 2.15
N THR A 153 20.26 3.90 2.29
CA THR A 153 20.44 5.04 3.20
C THR A 153 20.55 4.60 4.66
N LEU A 154 19.69 3.68 5.10
CA LEU A 154 19.74 3.11 6.44
C LEU A 154 21.04 2.33 6.69
N ASN A 155 21.46 1.50 5.73
CA ASN A 155 22.67 0.70 5.87
C ASN A 155 23.94 1.56 5.93
N ASN A 156 24.03 2.58 5.07
CA ASN A 156 25.15 3.51 5.08
C ASN A 156 25.23 4.28 6.39
N SER A 157 24.09 4.66 6.99
CA SER A 157 24.08 5.33 8.29
C SER A 157 24.62 4.46 9.44
N HIS A 158 24.39 3.15 9.39
CA HIS A 158 24.92 2.20 10.37
C HIS A 158 26.44 2.04 10.28
N SER A 159 26.99 2.02 9.05
CA SER A 159 28.44 1.97 8.82
C SER A 159 29.15 3.21 9.37
N ILE A 160 28.50 4.37 9.32
CA ILE A 160 29.09 5.67 9.69
C ILE A 160 29.06 5.91 11.23
N LYS A 161 28.46 5.01 12.03
CA LYS A 161 28.30 5.16 13.50
C LYS A 161 27.83 6.58 13.90
N ILE A 162 26.83 7.10 13.19
CA ILE A 162 26.05 8.25 13.66
C ILE A 162 25.29 7.81 14.90
#